data_AF-A0A6B0SGS3-F1
#
_entry.id   AF-A0A6B0SGS3-F1
#
_cell.length_a   1.000
_cell.length_b   1.000
_cell.length_c   1.000
_cell.angle_alpha   90.00
_cell.angle_beta   90.00
_cell.angle_gamma   90.00
#
_symmetry.space_group_name_H-M   'P 1'
#
loop_
_entity.id
_entity.type
_entity.pdbx_description
1 polymer ?
#
loop_
_entity_poly.entity_id
_entity_poly.type
_entity_poly.pdbx_seq_one_letter_code
_entity_poly.pdbx_strand_id
1 'polypeptide(L)'
;MFSANQLTFHEWHAAVRGATVGAFSTALHALSYTRLGVALSVTFVAAALGIARYGSVAGRTVRREPWYALAAFVGFGAVVLAVA
;
A
#
# COMPACT_ATOMS: atom_id res chain seq x y z
N MET A 1 -5.64 -24.29 8.87
CA MET A 1 -7.03 -23.83 8.59
C MET A 1 -6.93 -22.53 7.80
N PHE A 2 -7.14 -22.58 6.49
CA PHE A 2 -7.38 -21.35 5.73
C PHE A 2 -8.81 -20.93 6.04
N SER A 3 -8.97 -19.85 6.78
CA SER A 3 -10.29 -19.26 7.04
C SER A 3 -10.96 -18.96 5.70
N ALA A 4 -12.12 -19.56 5.45
CA ALA A 4 -12.98 -19.26 4.31
C ALA A 4 -13.68 -17.91 4.48
N ASN A 5 -12.94 -16.88 4.91
CA ASN A 5 -13.47 -15.53 5.03
C ASN A 5 -13.38 -14.89 3.64
N GLN A 6 -14.52 -14.69 2.99
CA GLN A 6 -14.57 -13.84 1.81
C GLN A 6 -14.03 -12.47 2.21
N LEU A 7 -12.89 -12.08 1.63
CA LEU A 7 -12.34 -10.73 1.76
C LEU A 7 -13.46 -9.74 1.51
N THR A 8 -13.77 -8.93 2.52
CA THR A 8 -14.79 -7.90 2.35
C THR A 8 -14.31 -6.89 1.31
N PHE A 9 -15.25 -6.22 0.64
CA PHE A 9 -14.92 -5.24 -0.40
C PHE A 9 -13.94 -4.17 0.10
N HIS A 10 -14.00 -3.82 1.40
CA HIS A 10 -13.08 -2.88 2.02
C HIS A 10 -11.66 -3.43 2.14
N GLU A 11 -11.50 -4.70 2.54
CA GLU A 11 -10.20 -5.36 2.71
C GLU A 11 -9.51 -5.52 1.36
N TRP A 12 -10.26 -5.96 0.35
CA TRP A 12 -9.78 -6.06 -1.02
C TRP A 12 -9.35 -4.70 -1.58
N HIS A 13 -10.17 -3.67 -1.40
CA HIS A 13 -9.88 -2.34 -1.93
C HIS A 13 -8.71 -1.66 -1.20
N ALA A 14 -8.52 -1.94 0.09
CA ALA A 14 -7.35 -1.53 0.86
C ALA A 14 -6.07 -2.25 0.36
N ALA A 15 -6.16 -3.55 0.10
CA ALA A 15 -5.07 -4.35 -0.44
C ALA A 15 -4.65 -3.87 -1.85
N VAL A 16 -5.59 -3.64 -2.76
CA VAL A 16 -5.30 -3.12 -4.12
C VAL A 16 -4.57 -1.78 -4.04
N ARG A 17 -4.96 -0.87 -3.15
CA ARG A 17 -4.25 0.41 -2.97
C ARG A 17 -2.84 0.23 -2.44
N GLY A 18 -2.66 -0.66 -1.46
CA GLY A 18 -1.33 -1.03 -0.97
C GLY A 18 -0.45 -1.57 -2.08
N ALA A 19 -0.98 -2.52 -2.86
CA ALA A 19 -0.28 -3.13 -3.99
C ALA A 19 0.15 -2.10 -5.04
N THR A 20 -0.77 -1.23 -5.47
CA THR A 20 -0.46 -0.19 -6.47
C THR A 20 0.63 0.74 -5.98
N VAL A 21 0.55 1.21 -4.73
CA VAL A 21 1.54 2.12 -4.18
C VAL A 21 2.90 1.44 -4.01
N GLY A 22 2.93 0.18 -3.55
CA GLY A 22 4.17 -0.60 -3.41
C GLY A 22 4.84 -0.88 -4.76
N ALA A 23 4.04 -1.21 -5.77
CA ALA A 23 4.54 -1.39 -7.12
C ALA A 23 5.12 -0.09 -7.69
N PHE A 24 4.43 1.04 -7.54
CA PHE A 24 4.88 2.33 -8.06
C PHE A 24 6.10 2.88 -7.34
N SER A 25 6.16 2.75 -6.00
CA SER A 25 7.33 3.21 -5.24
C SER A 25 8.59 2.43 -5.61
N THR A 26 8.44 1.13 -5.83
CA THR A 26 9.55 0.24 -6.20
C THR A 26 9.95 0.44 -7.66
N ALA A 27 9.01 0.64 -8.58
CA ALA A 27 9.31 1.00 -9.96
C ALA A 27 10.08 2.33 -10.05
N LEU A 28 9.68 3.34 -9.25
CA LEU A 28 10.42 4.61 -9.14
C LEU A 28 11.83 4.41 -8.57
N HIS A 29 12.00 3.46 -7.64
CA HIS A 29 13.32 3.09 -7.14
C HIS A 29 14.20 2.48 -8.23
N ALA A 30 13.67 1.53 -9.01
CA ALA A 30 14.37 0.89 -10.13
C ALA A 30 14.78 1.90 -11.22
N LEU A 31 13.93 2.91 -11.47
CA LEU A 31 14.20 3.98 -12.44
C LEU A 31 15.13 5.09 -11.91
N SER A 32 15.85 4.87 -10.80
CA SER A 32 16.74 5.85 -10.15
C SER A 32 16.06 7.11 -9.58
N TYR A 33 14.72 7.14 -9.53
CA TYR A 33 13.93 8.17 -8.86
C TYR A 33 13.68 7.84 -7.38
N THR A 34 14.72 7.39 -6.67
CA THR A 34 14.63 6.84 -5.31
C THR A 34 14.00 7.80 -4.31
N ARG A 35 14.29 9.12 -4.39
CA ARG A 35 13.69 10.11 -3.48
C ARG A 35 12.17 10.21 -3.64
N LEU A 36 11.65 10.10 -4.87
CA LEU A 36 10.20 10.12 -5.13
C LEU A 36 9.55 8.84 -4.64
N GLY A 37 10.18 7.68 -4.87
CA GLY A 37 9.69 6.38 -4.37
C GLY A 37 9.62 6.33 -2.84
N VAL A 38 10.64 6.86 -2.14
CA VAL A 38 10.65 6.98 -0.68
C VAL A 38 9.58 7.94 -0.19
N ALA A 39 9.44 9.13 -0.79
CA ALA A 39 8.41 10.10 -0.40
C ALA A 39 6.99 9.53 -0.56
N LEU A 40 6.73 8.79 -1.64
CA LEU A 40 5.45 8.13 -1.89
C LEU A 40 5.16 7.05 -0.82
N SER A 41 6.16 6.25 -0.50
CA SER A 41 6.08 5.19 0.52
C SER A 41 5.81 5.77 1.92
N VAL A 42 6.56 6.79 2.31
CA VAL A 42 6.40 7.46 3.61
C VAL A 42 5.03 8.12 3.71
N THR A 43 4.56 8.77 2.64
CA THR A 43 3.22 9.39 2.61
C THR A 43 2.12 8.35 2.75
N PHE A 44 2.26 7.20 2.10
CA PHE A 44 1.30 6.11 2.19
C PHE A 44 1.26 5.49 3.58
N VAL A 45 2.43 5.21 4.17
CA VAL A 45 2.53 4.69 5.55
C VAL A 45 1.96 5.70 6.55
N ALA A 46 2.25 6.99 6.41
CA ALA A 46 1.69 8.05 7.24
C ALA A 46 0.16 8.17 7.09
N ALA A 47 -0.37 7.97 5.88
CA ALA A 47 -1.80 7.91 5.64
C ALA A 47 -2.44 6.65 6.26
N ALA A 48 -1.79 5.50 6.17
CA ALA A 48 -2.26 4.23 6.70
C ALA A 48 -2.26 4.20 8.24
N LEU A 49 -1.20 4.69 8.87
CA LEU A 49 -1.09 4.88 10.32
C LEU A 49 -2.01 5.99 10.85
N GLY A 50 -2.60 6.78 9.94
CA GLY A 50 -3.49 7.85 10.32
C GLY A 50 -2.80 9.05 11.00
N ILE A 51 -1.52 9.26 10.72
CA ILE A 51 -0.77 10.44 11.15
C ILE A 51 -1.20 11.63 10.29
N ALA A 52 -1.45 11.42 9.00
CA ALA A 52 -1.99 12.43 8.10
C ALA A 52 -3.49 12.19 7.85
N ARG A 53 -4.33 13.18 8.20
CA ARG A 53 -5.77 13.17 7.90
C ARG A 53 -6.01 13.67 6.48
N TYR A 54 -5.84 12.80 5.50
CA TYR A 54 -6.32 13.08 4.15
C TYR A 54 -7.83 12.87 4.12
N GLY A 55 -8.61 13.94 3.88
CA GLY A 55 -10.08 13.90 3.84
C GLY A 55 -10.67 12.98 2.76
N SER A 56 -9.83 12.44 1.88
CA SER A 56 -10.18 11.50 0.81
C SER A 56 -10.80 10.22 1.36
N VAL A 57 -11.85 9.74 0.67
CA VAL A 57 -12.48 8.43 0.89
C VAL A 57 -11.43 7.32 0.90
N ALA A 58 -10.33 7.50 0.16
CA ALA A 58 -9.26 6.51 0.09
C ALA A 58 -8.49 6.31 1.40
N GLY A 59 -8.15 7.40 2.09
CA GLY A 59 -7.49 7.36 3.40
C GLY A 59 -8.40 6.81 4.50
N ARG A 60 -9.71 7.01 4.37
CA ARG A 60 -10.72 6.45 5.29
C ARG A 60 -10.84 4.93 5.19
N THR A 61 -10.71 4.36 3.99
CA THR A 61 -10.72 2.89 3.81
C THR A 61 -9.44 2.26 4.35
N VAL A 62 -8.28 2.83 4.00
CA VAL A 62 -6.97 2.32 4.47
C VAL A 62 -6.86 2.39 6.00
N ARG A 63 -7.46 3.39 6.65
CA ARG A 63 -7.51 3.44 8.13
C ARG A 63 -8.37 2.38 8.80
N ARG A 64 -9.40 1.87 8.13
CA ARG A 64 -10.27 0.84 8.72
C ARG A 64 -9.55 -0.50 8.78
N GLU A 65 -8.75 -0.79 7.76
CA GLU A 65 -8.01 -2.05 7.62
C GLU A 65 -6.56 -1.79 7.18
N PRO A 66 -5.75 -1.12 8.03
CA PRO A 66 -4.41 -0.69 7.67
C PRO A 66 -3.47 -1.86 7.40
N TRP A 67 -3.73 -3.00 8.03
CA TRP A 67 -2.87 -4.19 7.91
C TRP A 67 -2.94 -4.84 6.53
N TYR A 68 -4.12 -4.88 5.88
CA TYR A 68 -4.23 -5.41 4.51
C TYR A 68 -3.54 -4.50 3.50
N ALA A 69 -3.66 -3.19 3.67
CA ALA A 69 -2.98 -2.21 2.84
C ALA A 69 -1.45 -2.28 2.99
N LEU A 70 -0.94 -2.41 4.22
CA LEU A 70 0.50 -2.53 4.48
C LEU A 70 1.06 -3.88 4.01
N ALA A 71 0.34 -4.98 4.26
CA ALA A 71 0.75 -6.30 3.78
C ALA A 71 0.86 -6.34 2.26
N ALA A 72 -0.13 -5.78 1.55
CA ALA A 72 -0.09 -5.68 0.10
C ALA A 72 1.02 -4.74 -0.41
N PHE A 73 1.27 -3.63 0.30
CA PHE A 73 2.38 -2.72 -0.02
C PHE A 73 3.74 -3.42 0.06
N VAL A 74 4.01 -4.14 1.15
CA VAL A 74 5.26 -4.88 1.33
C VAL A 74 5.35 -6.04 0.33
N GLY A 75 4.26 -6.80 0.16
CA GLY A 75 4.21 -7.95 -0.74
C GLY A 75 4.48 -7.57 -2.19
N PHE A 76 3.74 -6.59 -2.73
CA PHE A 76 3.94 -6.13 -4.11
C PHE A 76 5.24 -5.35 -4.29
N GLY A 77 5.67 -4.58 -3.29
CA GLY A 77 6.98 -3.92 -3.33
C GLY A 77 8.11 -4.94 -3.48
N ALA A 78 8.07 -6.03 -2.71
CA ALA A 78 9.07 -7.10 -2.81
C ALA A 78 9.02 -7.82 -4.17
N VAL A 79 7.82 -8.10 -4.71
CA VAL A 79 7.67 -8.74 -6.03
C VAL A 79 8.23 -7.86 -7.14
N VAL A 80 7.89 -6.57 -7.15
CA VAL A 80 8.41 -5.65 -8.18
C VAL A 80 9.92 -5.50 -8.07
N LEU A 81 10.47 -5.44 -6.86
CA LEU A 81 11.92 -5.37 -6.66
C LEU A 81 12.63 -6.64 -7.14
N ALA A 82 11.99 -7.81 -7.01
CA ALA A 82 12.56 -9.07 -7.47
C ALA A 82 12.56 -9.23 -9.00
N VAL A 83 11.75 -8.44 -9.72
CA VAL A 83 11.57 -8.53 -11.18
C VAL A 83 12.19 -7.34 -11.92
N ALA A 84 12.44 -6.23 -11.23
CA ALA A 84 13.08 -5.02 -11.76
C ALA A 84 14.61 -5.14 -11.79
#